data_AF-A0A7R9R2N5-F1
#
_entry.id   AF-A0A7R9R2N5-F1
#
_cell.length_a   1.000
_cell.length_b   1.000
_cell.length_c   1.000
_cell.angle_alpha   90.00
_cell.angle_beta   90.00
_cell.angle_gamma   90.00
#
_symmetry.space_group_name_H-M   'P 1'
#
loop_
_entity.id
_entity.type
_entity.pdbx_description
1 polymer ?
#
loop_
_entity_poly.entity_id
_entity_poly.type
_entity_poly.pdbx_seq_one_letter_code
_entity_poly.pdbx_strand_id
1 'polypeptide(L)'
;MLRCAEAGADIVDVAVDSMSGMTSQPSMGALVASLAGTPLDTGLKLPHISDYSAYWEQTRTLYAPFECTTTMKSGNADVYLNEIPGGQYTNLQFQAYSLGLEKQFEAIKKAYAEANILLGDIIKVTPSSKVVGDLAQFMVQNQLSARDVEDRAEELSFPSS
;
A
#
# COMPACT_ATOMS: atom_id res chain seq x y z
N MET A 1 -11.09 3.82 11.14
CA MET A 1 -12.38 3.09 11.12
C MET A 1 -13.21 3.34 12.36
N LEU A 2 -12.74 3.04 13.58
CA LEU A 2 -13.50 3.36 14.81
C LEU A 2 -13.97 4.83 14.88
N ARG A 3 -13.06 5.78 14.63
CA ARG A 3 -13.42 7.22 14.57
C ARG A 3 -14.43 7.57 13.48
N CYS A 4 -14.44 6.84 12.36
CA CYS A 4 -15.44 7.05 11.30
C CYS A 4 -16.81 6.57 11.77
N ALA A 5 -16.87 5.39 12.41
CA ALA A 5 -18.11 4.84 12.97
C ALA A 5 -18.67 5.76 14.08
N GLU A 6 -17.80 6.26 14.98
CA GLU A 6 -18.19 7.25 15.99
C GLU A 6 -18.73 8.55 15.39
N ALA A 7 -18.22 8.95 14.22
CA ALA A 7 -18.69 10.12 13.48
C ALA A 7 -19.95 9.86 12.65
N GLY A 8 -20.52 8.64 12.68
CA GLY A 8 -21.77 8.30 12.00
C GLY A 8 -21.61 7.68 10.61
N ALA A 9 -20.42 7.15 10.26
CA ALA A 9 -20.28 6.35 9.04
C ALA A 9 -21.08 5.04 9.15
N ASP A 10 -21.94 4.76 8.16
CA ASP A 10 -22.81 3.58 8.16
C ASP A 10 -22.06 2.25 7.96
N ILE A 11 -20.97 2.27 7.19
CA ILE A 11 -20.21 1.09 6.76
C ILE A 11 -18.71 1.39 6.82
N VAL A 12 -17.92 0.38 7.19
CA VAL A 12 -16.44 0.42 7.13
C VAL A 12 -15.91 -0.89 6.54
N ASP A 13 -14.82 -0.79 5.78
CA ASP A 13 -14.17 -1.96 5.18
C ASP A 13 -13.15 -2.58 6.14
N VAL A 14 -13.14 -3.92 6.17
CA VAL A 14 -12.21 -4.75 6.95
C VAL A 14 -11.80 -5.98 6.15
N ALA A 15 -10.66 -6.55 6.49
CA ALA A 15 -10.24 -7.87 6.01
C ALA A 15 -10.25 -8.88 7.16
N VAL A 16 -10.45 -10.16 6.83
CA VAL A 16 -10.30 -11.25 7.80
C VAL A 16 -8.90 -11.24 8.39
N ASP A 17 -8.76 -11.59 9.67
CA ASP A 17 -7.54 -11.33 10.45
C ASP A 17 -6.26 -11.86 9.78
N SER A 18 -6.28 -13.11 9.31
CA SER A 18 -5.17 -13.76 8.59
C SER A 18 -4.80 -13.12 7.24
N MET A 19 -5.63 -12.23 6.69
CA MET A 19 -5.40 -11.49 5.44
C MET A 19 -5.43 -9.96 5.64
N SER A 20 -5.41 -9.50 6.88
CA SER A 20 -5.50 -8.08 7.25
C SER A 20 -4.14 -7.47 7.62
N GLY A 21 -4.12 -6.15 7.75
CA GLY A 21 -2.94 -5.40 8.18
C GLY A 21 -1.90 -5.19 7.07
N MET A 22 -0.79 -4.54 7.45
CA MET A 22 0.24 -4.08 6.51
C MET A 22 -0.37 -3.18 5.43
N THR A 23 -0.40 -3.62 4.18
CA THR A 23 -0.98 -2.89 3.05
C THR A 23 -2.42 -3.31 2.71
N SER A 24 -2.98 -4.25 3.47
CA SER A 24 -4.39 -4.66 3.42
C SER A 24 -5.26 -3.79 4.33
N GLN A 25 -6.57 -4.03 4.31
CA GLN A 25 -7.54 -3.44 5.22
C GLN A 25 -7.24 -3.79 6.70
N PRO A 26 -7.78 -3.02 7.66
CA PRO A 26 -7.67 -3.34 9.09
C PRO A 26 -8.37 -4.67 9.44
N SER A 27 -7.94 -5.27 10.57
CA SER A 27 -8.48 -6.54 11.07
C SER A 27 -9.97 -6.45 11.41
N MET A 28 -10.74 -7.38 10.85
CA MET A 28 -12.16 -7.58 11.13
C MET A 28 -12.39 -7.92 12.61
N GLY A 29 -11.64 -8.88 13.15
CA GLY A 29 -11.76 -9.30 14.54
C GLY A 29 -11.45 -8.16 15.50
N ALA A 30 -10.42 -7.37 15.24
CA ALA A 30 -10.07 -6.21 16.05
C ALA A 30 -11.18 -5.16 16.05
N LEU A 31 -11.77 -4.84 14.88
CA LEU A 31 -12.87 -3.88 14.79
C LEU A 31 -14.11 -4.39 15.54
N VAL A 32 -14.53 -5.63 15.28
CA VAL A 32 -15.71 -6.24 15.91
C VAL A 32 -15.54 -6.32 17.42
N ALA A 33 -14.38 -6.75 17.91
CA ALA A 33 -14.10 -6.83 19.34
C ALA A 33 -14.11 -5.43 20.01
N SER A 34 -13.60 -4.41 19.31
CA SER A 34 -13.56 -3.03 19.84
C SER A 34 -14.94 -2.37 19.95
N LEU A 35 -15.90 -2.81 19.13
CA LEU A 35 -17.27 -2.29 19.12
C LEU A 35 -18.25 -3.11 19.98
N ALA A 36 -17.82 -4.28 20.47
CA ALA A 36 -18.65 -5.17 21.26
C ALA A 36 -19.18 -4.48 22.54
N GLY A 37 -20.49 -4.54 22.76
CA GLY A 37 -21.16 -3.90 23.90
C GLY A 37 -21.31 -2.38 23.81
N THR A 38 -20.93 -1.77 22.68
CA THR A 38 -21.17 -0.35 22.41
C THR A 38 -22.47 -0.15 21.61
N PRO A 39 -22.99 1.08 21.47
CA PRO A 39 -24.11 1.36 20.57
C PRO A 39 -23.83 1.04 19.08
N LEU A 40 -22.56 0.86 18.73
CA LEU A 40 -22.07 0.55 17.39
C LEU A 40 -21.72 -0.95 17.24
N ASP A 41 -22.20 -1.80 18.14
CA ASP A 41 -21.96 -3.25 18.08
C ASP A 41 -22.41 -3.81 16.72
N THR A 42 -21.51 -4.55 16.09
CA THR A 42 -21.73 -5.14 14.76
C THR A 42 -22.68 -6.35 14.79
N GLY A 43 -22.91 -6.95 15.96
CA GLY A 43 -23.67 -8.20 16.11
C GLY A 43 -22.96 -9.46 15.57
N LEU A 44 -21.74 -9.31 15.04
CA LEU A 44 -20.93 -10.43 14.55
C LEU A 44 -20.29 -11.20 15.72
N LYS A 45 -20.31 -12.53 15.63
CA LYS A 45 -19.75 -13.39 16.67
C LYS A 45 -18.27 -13.64 16.42
N LEU A 46 -17.41 -13.27 17.36
CA LEU A 46 -15.96 -13.51 17.30
C LEU A 46 -15.57 -14.98 16.98
N PRO A 47 -16.25 -16.01 17.52
CA PRO A 47 -15.96 -17.40 17.13
C PRO A 47 -16.09 -17.65 15.62
N HIS A 48 -17.10 -17.10 14.97
CA HIS A 48 -17.28 -17.26 13.52
C HIS A 48 -16.19 -16.55 12.72
N ILE A 49 -15.72 -15.39 13.20
CA ILE A 49 -14.60 -14.65 12.58
C ILE A 49 -13.30 -15.43 12.75
N SER A 50 -13.10 -16.07 13.89
CA SER A 50 -11.95 -16.95 14.14
C SER A 50 -11.94 -18.15 13.18
N ASP A 51 -13.09 -18.83 13.00
CA ASP A 51 -13.22 -19.94 12.06
C ASP A 51 -12.96 -19.48 10.61
N TYR A 52 -13.47 -18.30 10.25
CA TYR A 52 -13.23 -17.69 8.95
C TYR A 52 -11.74 -17.35 8.72
N SER A 53 -11.07 -16.83 9.74
CA SER A 53 -9.64 -16.53 9.70
C SER A 53 -8.79 -17.80 9.58
N ALA A 54 -9.13 -18.86 10.30
CA ALA A 54 -8.42 -20.14 10.22
C ALA A 54 -8.50 -20.76 8.81
N TYR A 55 -9.66 -20.65 8.15
CA TYR A 55 -9.79 -21.06 6.75
C TYR A 55 -8.83 -20.28 5.83
N TRP A 56 -8.81 -18.94 5.96
CA TRP A 56 -7.97 -18.10 5.13
C TRP A 56 -6.48 -18.24 5.44
N GLU A 57 -6.12 -18.50 6.69
CA GLU A 57 -4.73 -18.77 7.09
C GLU A 57 -4.19 -20.01 6.35
N GLN A 58 -4.95 -21.10 6.35
CA GLN A 58 -4.59 -22.31 5.62
C GLN A 58 -4.59 -22.09 4.10
N THR A 59 -5.60 -21.37 3.60
CA THR A 59 -5.69 -21.05 2.16
C THR A 59 -4.51 -20.20 1.69
N ARG A 60 -4.09 -19.22 2.49
CA ARG A 60 -2.95 -18.32 2.22
C ARG A 60 -1.66 -19.10 1.98
N THR A 61 -1.46 -20.23 2.67
CA THR A 61 -0.28 -21.08 2.46
C THR A 61 -0.15 -21.63 1.04
N LEU A 62 -1.27 -21.83 0.32
CA LEU A 62 -1.28 -22.28 -1.07
C LEU A 62 -0.70 -21.22 -2.03
N TYR A 63 -0.69 -19.96 -1.60
CA TYR A 63 -0.19 -18.81 -2.35
C TYR A 63 1.19 -18.35 -1.89
N ALA A 64 1.94 -19.19 -1.16
CA ALA A 64 3.28 -18.89 -0.68
C ALA A 64 4.23 -18.28 -1.74
N PRO A 65 4.22 -18.67 -3.02
CA PRO A 65 5.05 -18.03 -4.05
C PRO A 65 4.75 -16.54 -4.30
N PHE A 66 3.56 -16.06 -3.92
CA PHE A 66 3.10 -14.68 -4.12
C PHE A 66 3.06 -13.88 -2.81
N GLU A 67 3.55 -14.46 -1.71
CA GLU A 67 3.50 -13.80 -0.41
C GLU A 67 4.36 -12.55 -0.36
N CYS A 68 3.74 -11.38 -0.20
CA CYS A 68 4.46 -10.14 0.05
C CYS A 68 5.25 -10.22 1.37
N THR A 69 4.82 -11.09 2.30
CA THR A 69 5.48 -11.27 3.60
C THR A 69 6.88 -11.87 3.49
N THR A 70 7.28 -12.37 2.32
CA THR A 70 8.66 -12.77 2.05
C THR A 70 9.63 -11.60 2.20
N THR A 71 9.24 -10.40 1.74
CA THR A 71 10.07 -9.18 1.72
C THR A 71 9.57 -8.09 2.68
N MET A 72 8.28 -8.08 3.02
CA MET A 72 7.66 -7.14 3.95
C MET A 72 7.30 -7.83 5.26
N LYS A 73 7.72 -7.29 6.41
CA LYS A 73 7.41 -7.87 7.73
C LYS A 73 6.44 -7.03 8.57
N SER A 74 6.19 -5.79 8.17
CA SER A 74 5.36 -4.83 8.89
C SER A 74 4.80 -3.77 7.95
N GLY A 75 3.84 -2.98 8.44
CA GLY A 75 3.52 -1.69 7.83
C GLY A 75 4.66 -0.68 8.03
N ASN A 76 4.55 0.47 7.38
CA ASN A 76 5.54 1.55 7.48
C ASN A 76 4.85 2.93 7.52
N ALA A 77 5.28 3.79 8.45
CA ALA A 77 4.74 5.13 8.61
C ALA A 77 5.23 6.12 7.54
N ASP A 78 6.27 5.77 6.78
CA ASP A 78 6.74 6.60 5.66
C ASP A 78 5.72 6.75 4.53
N VAL A 79 4.62 5.99 4.55
CA VAL A 79 3.45 6.20 3.67
C VAL A 79 2.91 7.63 3.77
N TYR A 80 3.07 8.30 4.92
CA TYR A 80 2.70 9.71 5.08
C TYR A 80 3.66 10.69 4.40
N LEU A 81 4.77 10.20 3.84
CA LEU A 81 5.75 10.98 3.09
C LEU A 81 5.69 10.67 1.59
N ASN A 82 5.60 9.38 1.25
CA ASN A 82 5.62 8.92 -0.15
C ASN A 82 4.23 8.75 -0.76
N GLU A 83 3.21 8.57 0.08
CA GLU A 83 1.81 8.40 -0.33
C GLU A 83 1.60 7.30 -1.39
N ILE A 84 2.45 6.26 -1.37
CA ILE A 84 2.32 5.11 -2.26
C ILE A 84 1.12 4.26 -1.78
N PRO A 85 0.11 4.01 -2.64
CA PRO A 85 -1.04 3.18 -2.27
C PRO A 85 -0.63 1.76 -1.86
N GLY A 86 -1.34 1.16 -0.90
CA GLY A 86 -0.95 -0.13 -0.31
C GLY A 86 -0.64 -1.23 -1.33
N GLY A 87 -1.55 -1.49 -2.28
CA GLY A 87 -1.34 -2.50 -3.32
C GLY A 87 -0.18 -2.18 -4.26
N GLN A 88 0.11 -0.90 -4.50
CA GLN A 88 1.27 -0.49 -5.29
C GLN A 88 2.57 -0.63 -4.48
N TYR A 89 2.55 -0.36 -3.18
CA TYR A 89 3.73 -0.43 -2.32
C TYR A 89 4.33 -1.83 -2.32
N THR A 90 3.52 -2.86 -2.05
CA THR A 90 4.00 -4.26 -2.04
C THR A 90 4.51 -4.70 -3.41
N ASN A 91 3.84 -4.27 -4.48
CA ASN A 91 4.26 -4.58 -5.85
C ASN A 91 5.60 -3.91 -6.20
N LEU A 92 5.77 -2.62 -5.91
CA LEU A 92 7.01 -1.89 -6.14
C LEU A 92 8.16 -2.48 -5.32
N GLN A 93 7.91 -2.83 -4.05
CA GLN A 93 8.93 -3.45 -3.20
C GLN A 93 9.35 -4.82 -3.75
N PHE A 94 8.38 -5.65 -4.15
CA PHE A 94 8.67 -6.95 -4.74
C PHE A 94 9.46 -6.81 -6.05
N GLN A 95 9.09 -5.87 -6.93
CA GLN A 95 9.83 -5.58 -8.16
C GLN A 95 11.27 -5.15 -7.87
N ALA A 96 11.48 -4.23 -6.93
CA ALA A 96 12.82 -3.80 -6.52
C ALA A 96 13.65 -4.98 -5.98
N TYR A 97 13.04 -5.85 -5.16
CA TYR A 97 13.70 -7.05 -4.63
C TYR A 97 14.05 -8.05 -5.74
N SER A 98 13.11 -8.37 -6.65
CA SER A 98 13.33 -9.30 -7.76
C SER A 98 14.42 -8.85 -8.74
N LEU A 99 14.64 -7.53 -8.87
CA LEU A 99 15.70 -6.95 -9.71
C LEU A 99 17.04 -6.78 -8.97
N GLY A 100 17.14 -7.18 -7.69
CA GLY A 100 18.34 -6.96 -6.87
C GLY A 100 18.57 -5.49 -6.49
N LEU A 101 17.55 -4.66 -6.64
CA LEU A 101 17.54 -3.21 -6.33
C LEU A 101 16.98 -2.91 -4.94
N GLU A 102 17.00 -3.89 -4.02
CA GLU A 102 16.50 -3.75 -2.65
C GLU A 102 17.10 -2.53 -1.92
N LYS A 103 18.40 -2.26 -2.15
CA LYS A 103 19.11 -1.12 -1.56
C LYS A 103 18.67 0.23 -2.14
N GLN A 104 18.03 0.21 -3.31
CA GLN A 104 17.53 1.39 -3.99
C GLN A 104 16.06 1.66 -3.68
N PHE A 105 15.36 0.79 -2.95
CA PHE A 105 13.94 0.99 -2.66
C PHE A 105 13.68 2.29 -1.87
N GLU A 106 14.59 2.67 -0.98
CA GLU A 106 14.53 3.98 -0.31
C GLU A 106 14.70 5.15 -1.28
N ALA A 107 15.54 5.02 -2.31
CA ALA A 107 15.68 6.03 -3.35
C ALA A 107 14.41 6.10 -4.22
N ILE A 108 13.79 4.96 -4.54
CA ILE A 108 12.53 4.89 -5.28
C ILE A 108 11.41 5.61 -4.51
N LYS A 109 11.27 5.40 -3.20
CA LYS A 109 10.26 6.10 -2.39
C LYS A 109 10.46 7.62 -2.38
N LYS A 110 11.71 8.08 -2.30
CA LYS A 110 12.03 9.52 -2.38
C LYS A 110 11.70 10.10 -3.76
N ALA A 111 12.14 9.42 -4.82
CA ALA A 111 11.82 9.80 -6.19
C ALA A 111 10.30 9.76 -6.46
N TYR A 112 9.55 8.88 -5.80
CA TYR A 112 8.10 8.83 -5.91
C TYR A 112 7.41 10.07 -5.35
N ALA A 113 7.86 10.55 -4.19
CA ALA A 113 7.38 11.82 -3.63
C ALA A 113 7.77 13.00 -4.53
N GLU A 114 9.00 13.04 -5.04
CA GLU A 114 9.46 14.09 -5.98
C GLU A 114 8.68 14.06 -7.29
N ALA A 115 8.47 12.89 -7.88
CA ALA A 115 7.68 12.68 -9.09
C ALA A 115 6.23 13.16 -8.92
N ASN A 116 5.63 12.94 -7.75
CA ASN A 116 4.29 13.46 -7.46
C ASN A 116 4.25 14.99 -7.52
N ILE A 117 5.24 15.66 -6.93
CA ILE A 117 5.33 17.14 -6.95
C ILE A 117 5.59 17.65 -8.37
N LEU A 118 6.48 17.01 -9.13
CA LEU A 118 6.73 17.34 -10.55
C LEU A 118 5.46 17.28 -11.40
N LEU A 119 4.58 16.31 -11.10
CA LEU A 119 3.31 16.12 -11.79
C LEU A 119 2.18 17.01 -11.25
N GLY A 120 2.47 17.91 -10.30
CA GLY A 120 1.51 18.88 -9.77
C GLY A 120 0.75 18.41 -8.52
N ASP A 121 1.35 17.55 -7.71
CA ASP A 121 0.81 17.03 -6.44
C ASP A 121 -0.59 16.39 -6.61
N ILE A 122 -0.62 15.29 -7.36
CA ILE A 122 -1.87 14.64 -7.76
C ILE A 122 -2.33 13.58 -6.75
N ILE A 123 -3.63 13.29 -6.81
CA ILE A 123 -4.19 12.12 -6.13
C ILE A 123 -3.68 10.85 -6.83
N LYS A 124 -3.07 9.96 -6.05
CA LYS A 124 -2.42 8.74 -6.53
C LYS A 124 -3.32 7.53 -6.27
N VAL A 125 -4.06 7.13 -7.29
CA VAL A 125 -4.82 5.87 -7.35
C VAL A 125 -4.68 5.29 -8.74
N THR A 126 -5.00 4.02 -8.98
CA THR A 126 -4.98 3.50 -10.35
C THR A 126 -5.90 4.33 -11.26
N PRO A 127 -5.43 4.88 -12.40
CA PRO A 127 -4.12 4.66 -13.03
C PRO A 127 -3.01 5.68 -12.67
N SER A 128 -3.33 6.85 -12.11
CA SER A 128 -2.35 7.92 -11.81
C SER A 128 -1.18 7.49 -10.95
N SER A 129 -1.42 6.62 -9.96
CA SER A 129 -0.37 6.13 -9.08
C SER A 129 0.70 5.32 -9.85
N LYS A 130 0.30 4.63 -10.93
CA LYS A 130 1.23 3.93 -11.82
C LYS A 130 2.13 4.91 -12.57
N VAL A 131 1.56 5.99 -13.11
CA VAL A 131 2.31 7.04 -13.82
C VAL A 131 3.40 7.65 -12.92
N VAL A 132 3.03 8.02 -11.69
CA VAL A 132 3.99 8.52 -10.69
C VAL A 132 5.08 7.48 -10.40
N GLY A 133 4.71 6.20 -10.27
CA GLY A 133 5.64 5.11 -10.03
C GLY A 133 6.60 4.84 -11.19
N ASP A 134 6.14 4.97 -12.43
CA ASP A 134 6.96 4.80 -13.62
C ASP A 134 7.97 5.96 -13.76
N LEU A 135 7.52 7.20 -13.50
CA LEU A 135 8.42 8.37 -13.47
C LEU A 135 9.47 8.26 -12.34
N ALA A 136 9.07 7.82 -11.15
CA ALA A 136 9.99 7.62 -10.03
C ALA A 136 11.09 6.59 -10.35
N GLN A 137 10.71 5.46 -10.97
CA GLN A 137 11.67 4.46 -11.42
C GLN A 137 12.59 5.01 -12.52
N PHE A 138 12.04 5.76 -13.48
CA PHE A 138 12.81 6.42 -14.52
C PHE A 138 13.86 7.38 -13.94
N MET A 139 13.48 8.20 -12.95
CA MET A 139 14.39 9.10 -12.25
C MET A 139 15.54 8.36 -11.58
N VAL A 140 15.24 7.30 -10.81
CA VAL A 140 16.26 6.52 -10.08
C VAL A 140 17.20 5.79 -11.04
N GLN A 141 16.67 5.13 -12.08
CA GLN A 141 17.47 4.39 -13.05
C GLN A 141 18.43 5.28 -13.83
N ASN A 142 17.99 6.50 -14.17
CA ASN A 142 18.79 7.47 -14.93
C ASN A 142 19.56 8.46 -14.04
N GLN A 143 19.51 8.30 -12.71
CA GLN A 143 20.17 9.18 -11.73
C GLN A 143 19.78 10.66 -11.91
N LEU A 144 18.50 10.91 -12.18
CA LEU A 144 17.95 12.24 -12.39
C LEU A 144 17.37 12.78 -11.08
N SER A 145 17.70 14.02 -10.75
CA SER A 145 16.96 14.79 -9.76
C SER A 145 15.68 15.37 -10.38
N ALA A 146 14.76 15.85 -9.53
CA ALA A 146 13.56 16.53 -10.01
C ALA A 146 13.86 17.71 -10.94
N ARG A 147 14.91 18.48 -10.66
CA ARG A 147 15.34 19.59 -11.52
C ARG A 147 15.86 19.11 -12.87
N ASP A 148 16.63 18.03 -12.89
CA ASP A 148 17.12 17.46 -14.16
C ASP A 148 15.97 17.03 -15.07
N VAL A 149 14.87 16.54 -14.47
CA VAL A 149 13.65 16.19 -15.21
C VAL A 149 12.99 17.43 -15.82
N GLU A 150 12.83 18.50 -15.05
CA GLU A 150 12.23 19.76 -15.54
C GLU A 150 13.11 20.41 -16.62
N ASP A 151 14.41 20.56 -16.37
CA ASP A 151 15.35 21.27 -17.25
C ASP A 151 15.56 20.53 -18.59
N ARG A 152 15.43 19.20 -18.60
CA ARG A 152 15.72 18.35 -19.77
C ARG A 152 14.49 17.65 -20.32
N ALA A 153 13.29 18.09 -19.93
CA ALA A 153 12.03 17.45 -20.33
C ALA A 153 11.88 17.31 -21.86
N GLU A 154 12.41 18.24 -22.65
CA GLU A 154 12.35 18.21 -24.12
C GLU A 154 13.23 17.11 -24.74
N GLU A 155 14.24 16.62 -24.01
CA GLU A 155 15.23 15.64 -24.49
C GLU A 155 15.02 14.24 -23.92
N LEU A 156 14.34 14.14 -22.78
CA LEU A 156 14.14 12.89 -22.04
C LEU A 156 13.04 12.03 -22.67
N SER A 157 13.36 10.77 -22.94
CA SER A 157 12.38 9.76 -23.35
C SER A 157 11.62 9.23 -22.14
N PHE A 158 10.56 9.93 -21.74
CA PHE A 158 9.70 9.53 -20.62
C PHE A 158 9.05 8.16 -20.83
N PRO A 159 8.66 7.47 -19.73
CA PRO A 159 7.75 6.33 -19.80
C PRO A 159 6.48 6.68 -20.58
N SER A 160 5.89 5.68 -21.26
CA SER A 160 4.72 5.89 -22.11
C SER A 160 3.38 6.02 -21.37
N SER A 161 3.38 5.81 -20.06
CA SER A 161 2.20 5.78 -19.19
C SER A 161 1.65 7.15 -18.82
#